data_AF-A0A380NJ83-F1
#
_entry.id   AF-A0A380NJ83-F1
#
_cell.length_a   1.000
_cell.length_b   1.000
_cell.length_c   1.000
_cell.angle_alpha   90.00
_cell.angle_beta   90.00
_cell.angle_gamma   90.00
#
_symmetry.space_group_name_H-M   'P 1'
#
loop_
_entity.id
_entity.type
_entity.pdbx_description
1 polymer ?
#
loop_
_entity_poly.entity_id
_entity_poly.type
_entity_poly.pdbx_seq_one_letter_code
_entity_poly.pdbx_strand_id
1 'polypeptide(L)'
;MTINASNMQEVTARYKYKAAWMEYRKILKRIKDEANLGHDFVDMTVRRDVGDSYMQRIRNKLDDKGFVTALNNYNHYYYFSVAWWPESNKVVASRF
;
A
#
# COMPACT_ATOMS: atom_id res chain seq x y z
N MET A 1 -10.53 29.55 -18.06
CA MET A 1 -10.31 28.97 -16.72
C MET A 1 -8.82 29.14 -16.39
N THR A 2 -8.46 30.10 -15.54
CA THR A 2 -7.05 30.45 -15.29
C THR A 2 -6.49 29.50 -14.23
N ILE A 3 -5.51 28.68 -14.59
CA ILE A 3 -4.84 27.80 -13.64
C ILE A 3 -3.85 28.66 -12.86
N ASN A 4 -4.13 28.91 -11.57
CA ASN A 4 -3.16 29.51 -10.65
C ASN A 4 -2.40 28.40 -9.90
N ALA A 5 -1.28 28.75 -9.25
CA ALA A 5 -0.40 27.79 -8.59
C ALA A 5 -1.12 26.94 -7.52
N SER A 6 -2.06 27.52 -6.78
CA SER A 6 -2.85 26.83 -5.74
C SER A 6 -3.78 25.77 -6.33
N ASN A 7 -4.51 26.11 -7.39
CA ASN A 7 -5.39 25.15 -8.09
C ASN A 7 -4.57 24.03 -8.74
N MET A 8 -3.36 24.34 -9.24
CA MET A 8 -2.46 23.34 -9.81
C MET A 8 -1.94 22.34 -8.75
N GLN A 9 -1.56 22.84 -7.57
CA GLN A 9 -1.16 22.00 -6.44
C GLN A 9 -2.29 21.06 -5.99
N GLU A 10 -3.52 21.56 -5.92
CA GLU A 10 -4.68 20.76 -5.51
C GLU A 10 -4.98 19.64 -6.52
N VAL A 11 -4.92 19.96 -7.83
CA VAL A 11 -5.07 18.97 -8.90
C VAL A 11 -3.97 17.91 -8.82
N THR A 12 -2.70 18.31 -8.65
CA THR A 12 -1.58 17.37 -8.49
C THR A 12 -1.76 16.47 -7.25
N ALA A 13 -2.24 17.02 -6.13
CA ALA A 13 -2.50 16.25 -4.92
C ALA A 13 -3.59 15.18 -5.12
N ARG A 14 -4.68 15.52 -5.84
CA ARG A 14 -5.74 14.56 -6.20
C ARG A 14 -5.23 13.42 -7.08
N TYR A 15 -4.37 13.71 -8.07
CA TYR A 15 -3.77 12.67 -8.91
C TYR A 15 -2.86 11.74 -8.11
N LYS A 16 -2.01 12.28 -7.22
CA LYS A 16 -1.16 11.48 -6.33
C LYS A 16 -2.00 10.60 -5.39
N TYR A 17 -3.09 11.14 -4.83
CA TYR A 17 -4.03 10.37 -4.01
C TYR A 17 -4.63 9.18 -4.79
N LYS A 18 -5.07 9.42 -6.03
CA LYS A 18 -5.63 8.37 -6.89
C LYS A 18 -4.60 7.29 -7.22
N ALA A 19 -3.37 7.68 -7.54
CA ALA A 19 -2.27 6.74 -7.79
C ALA A 19 -1.97 5.88 -6.55
N ALA A 20 -1.86 6.51 -5.37
CA ALA A 20 -1.68 5.81 -4.11
C ALA A 20 -2.80 4.79 -3.83
N TRP A 21 -4.05 5.15 -4.12
CA TRP A 21 -5.18 4.25 -3.90
C TRP A 21 -5.19 3.06 -4.86
N MET A 22 -4.70 3.23 -6.09
CA MET A 22 -4.52 2.12 -7.02
C MET A 22 -3.43 1.16 -6.54
N GLU A 23 -2.29 1.67 -6.07
CA GLU A 23 -1.24 0.83 -5.49
C GLU A 23 -1.72 0.09 -4.25
N TYR A 24 -2.46 0.75 -3.36
CA TYR A 24 -3.08 0.09 -2.21
C TYR A 24 -3.95 -1.13 -2.61
N ARG A 25 -4.78 -0.99 -3.66
CA ARG A 25 -5.60 -2.10 -4.15
C ARG A 25 -4.77 -3.25 -4.72
N LYS A 26 -3.65 -2.95 -5.38
CA LYS A 26 -2.72 -3.99 -5.87
C LYS A 26 -2.07 -4.75 -4.72
N ILE A 27 -1.66 -4.03 -3.68
CA ILE A 27 -1.09 -4.62 -2.45
C ILE A 27 -2.09 -5.57 -1.82
N LEU A 28 -3.34 -5.14 -1.61
CA LEU A 28 -4.40 -5.98 -1.06
C LEU A 28 -4.67 -7.23 -1.88
N LYS A 29 -4.74 -7.07 -3.22
CA LYS A 29 -4.91 -8.22 -4.11
C LYS A 29 -3.77 -9.22 -3.96
N ARG A 30 -2.52 -8.74 -3.94
CA ARG A 30 -1.35 -9.60 -3.77
C ARG A 30 -1.38 -10.36 -2.44
N ILE A 31 -1.72 -9.68 -1.35
CA ILE A 31 -1.91 -10.30 -0.02
C ILE A 31 -2.93 -11.44 -0.10
N LYS A 32 -4.09 -11.19 -0.72
CA LYS A 32 -5.15 -12.19 -0.87
C LYS A 32 -4.69 -13.39 -1.68
N ASP A 33 -4.04 -13.15 -2.83
CA ASP A 33 -3.57 -14.20 -3.72
C ASP A 33 -2.54 -15.10 -3.02
N GLU A 34 -1.56 -14.52 -2.32
CA GLU A 34 -0.52 -15.27 -1.58
C GLU A 34 -1.12 -16.02 -0.38
N ALA A 35 -2.06 -15.41 0.35
CA ALA A 35 -2.77 -16.08 1.46
C ALA A 35 -3.57 -17.29 0.98
N ASN A 36 -4.22 -17.21 -0.18
CA ASN A 36 -4.96 -18.34 -0.77
C ASN A 36 -4.03 -19.49 -1.22
N LEU A 37 -2.75 -19.21 -1.47
CA LEU A 37 -1.73 -20.22 -1.72
C LEU A 37 -1.17 -20.84 -0.43
N GLY A 38 -1.62 -20.36 0.74
CA GLY A 38 -1.13 -20.82 2.04
C GLY A 38 0.17 -20.15 2.47
N HIS A 39 0.58 -19.05 1.84
CA HIS A 39 1.72 -18.27 2.29
C HIS A 39 1.35 -17.38 3.48
N ASP A 40 2.34 -17.11 4.32
CA ASP A 40 2.20 -16.37 5.58
C ASP A 40 2.74 -14.94 5.49
N PHE A 41 3.31 -14.59 4.33
CA PHE A 41 3.82 -13.27 4.04
C PHE A 41 3.87 -13.03 2.53
N VAL A 42 4.05 -11.76 2.18
CA VAL A 42 4.35 -11.32 0.84
C VAL A 42 5.37 -10.19 0.87
N ASP A 43 6.33 -10.27 -0.04
CA ASP A 43 7.27 -9.19 -0.34
C ASP A 43 6.93 -8.56 -1.68
N MET A 44 6.91 -7.24 -1.74
CA MET A 44 6.65 -6.51 -2.97
C MET A 44 7.40 -5.19 -3.06
N THR A 45 7.61 -4.73 -4.29
CA THR A 45 8.15 -3.41 -4.59
C THR A 45 7.04 -2.46 -5.03
N VAL A 46 6.93 -1.33 -4.35
CA VAL A 46 5.98 -0.27 -4.68
C VAL A 46 6.75 0.94 -5.20
N ARG A 47 6.29 1.55 -6.29
CA ARG A 47 6.95 2.72 -6.86
C ARG A 47 6.86 3.91 -5.90
N ARG A 48 7.94 4.69 -5.81
CA ARG A 48 8.00 5.88 -4.94
C ARG A 48 7.18 7.07 -5.45
N ASP A 49 6.71 7.02 -6.70
CA ASP A 49 5.80 8.03 -7.28
C ASP A 49 4.47 8.18 -6.51
N VAL A 50 4.10 7.16 -5.74
CA VAL A 50 3.02 7.19 -4.75
C VAL A 50 3.24 8.26 -3.69
N GLY A 51 4.49 8.50 -3.28
CA GLY A 51 4.89 9.45 -2.25
C GLY A 51 4.89 8.88 -0.82
N ASP A 52 5.85 9.35 -0.04
CA ASP A 52 6.20 8.85 1.30
C ASP A 52 5.01 8.91 2.27
N SER A 53 4.25 10.01 2.26
CA SER A 53 3.07 10.18 3.13
C SER A 53 1.94 9.22 2.81
N TYR A 54 1.79 8.81 1.55
CA TYR A 54 0.77 7.88 1.12
C TYR A 54 1.14 6.43 1.43
N MET A 55 2.41 6.06 1.28
CA MET A 55 2.91 4.77 1.72
C MET A 55 2.79 4.58 3.22
N GLN A 56 3.06 5.62 4.01
CA GLN A 56 2.83 5.57 5.45
C GLN A 56 1.34 5.38 5.79
N ARG A 57 0.42 6.00 5.05
CA ARG A 57 -1.03 5.78 5.24
C ARG A 57 -1.45 4.35 4.90
N ILE A 58 -0.87 3.76 3.85
CA ILE A 58 -1.11 2.35 3.48
C ILE A 58 -0.63 1.43 4.60
N ARG A 59 0.58 1.67 5.11
CA ARG A 59 1.15 0.94 6.23
C ARG A 59 0.24 0.97 7.45
N ASN A 60 -0.16 2.16 7.89
CA ASN A 60 -1.05 2.32 9.05
C ASN A 60 -2.37 1.56 8.86
N LYS A 61 -2.97 1.61 7.65
CA LYS A 61 -4.21 0.85 7.35
C LYS A 61 -4.04 -0.66 7.44
N LEU A 62 -2.86 -1.18 7.16
CA LEU A 62 -2.55 -2.61 7.27
C LEU A 62 -2.24 -2.99 8.71
N ASP A 63 -1.52 -2.14 9.44
CA ASP A 63 -1.27 -2.31 10.87
C ASP A 63 -2.60 -2.30 11.65
N ASP A 64 -3.54 -1.42 11.32
CA ASP A 64 -4.91 -1.37 11.88
C ASP A 64 -5.70 -2.68 11.64
N LYS A 65 -5.36 -3.42 10.59
CA LYS A 65 -5.96 -4.73 10.25
C LYS A 65 -5.25 -5.90 10.94
N GLY A 66 -4.22 -5.63 11.74
CA GLY A 66 -3.43 -6.64 12.44
C GLY A 66 -2.33 -7.27 11.60
N PHE A 67 -1.98 -6.70 10.45
CA PHE A 67 -0.82 -7.15 9.68
C PHE A 67 0.47 -6.65 10.30
N VAL A 68 1.54 -7.44 10.16
CA VAL A 68 2.90 -6.99 10.47
C VAL A 68 3.51 -6.46 9.19
N THR A 69 3.88 -5.18 9.19
CA THR A 69 4.44 -4.53 8.01
C THR A 69 5.89 -4.09 8.22
N ALA A 70 6.73 -4.29 7.21
CA ALA A 70 8.05 -3.68 7.12
C ALA A 70 8.12 -2.84 5.85
N LEU A 71 8.49 -1.57 6.00
CA LEU A 71 8.64 -0.62 4.90
C LEU A 71 10.07 -0.11 4.89
N ASN A 72 10.83 -0.51 3.87
CA ASN A 72 12.17 0.00 3.62
C ASN A 72 12.16 0.89 2.38
N ASN A 73 12.84 2.02 2.47
CA ASN A 73 13.00 2.96 1.37
C ASN A 73 14.37 2.75 0.73
N TYR A 74 14.41 2.38 -0.54
CA TYR A 74 15.66 2.24 -1.29
C TYR A 74 15.53 2.88 -2.68
N ASN A 75 16.19 4.02 -2.87
CA ASN A 75 16.17 4.81 -4.10
C ASN A 75 14.76 5.19 -4.60
N HIS A 76 14.35 4.63 -5.74
CA HIS A 76 13.11 4.92 -6.46
C HIS A 76 11.95 4.00 -6.08
N TYR A 77 12.17 3.06 -5.16
CA TYR A 77 11.19 2.05 -4.76
C TYR A 77 11.09 1.91 -3.25
N TYR A 78 9.89 1.53 -2.83
CA TYR A 78 9.63 0.99 -1.51
C TYR A 78 9.70 -0.52 -1.58
N TYR A 79 10.50 -1.12 -0.72
CA TYR A 79 10.41 -2.54 -0.38
C TYR A 79 9.40 -2.66 0.74
N PHE A 80 8.31 -3.36 0.47
CA PHE A 80 7.20 -3.51 1.38
C PHE A 80 6.89 -4.97 1.62
N SER A 81 7.05 -5.39 2.87
CA SER A 81 6.78 -6.74 3.34
C SER A 81 5.55 -6.71 4.23
N VAL A 82 4.62 -7.65 4.02
CA VAL A 82 3.41 -7.80 4.82
C VAL A 82 3.29 -9.25 5.25
N ALA A 83 3.17 -9.50 6.56
CA ALA A 83 3.05 -10.83 7.12
C ALA A 83 1.79 -10.98 7.98
N TRP A 84 1.25 -12.21 8.01
CA TRP A 84 0.08 -12.62 8.80
C TRP A 84 0.31 -14.00 9.42
N TRP A 85 0.68 -14.02 10.70
CA TRP A 85 1.16 -15.23 11.36
C TRP A 85 0.05 -16.09 11.97
N PRO A 86 -0.98 -15.53 12.63
CA PRO A 86 -2.06 -16.35 13.19
C PRO A 86 -3.11 -16.70 12.12
N GLU A 87 -3.81 -17.81 12.33
CA GLU A 87 -4.91 -18.28 11.46
C GLU A 87 -5.99 -17.22 11.26
N SER A 88 -6.29 -16.42 12.30
CA SER A 88 -7.21 -15.29 12.20
C SER A 88 -6.77 -14.26 11.16
N ASN A 89 -5.46 -13.98 11.08
CA ASN A 89 -4.92 -13.01 10.14
C ASN A 89 -4.82 -13.62 8.74
N LYS A 90 -4.56 -14.93 8.61
CA LYS A 90 -4.65 -15.67 7.32
C LYS A 90 -6.06 -15.57 6.74
N VAL A 91 -7.08 -15.83 7.57
CA VAL A 91 -8.49 -15.71 7.19
C VAL A 91 -8.86 -14.26 6.84
N VAL A 92 -8.29 -13.26 7.52
CA VAL A 92 -8.50 -11.84 7.16
C VAL A 92 -7.82 -11.51 5.83
N ALA A 93 -6.59 -12.00 5.60
CA ALA A 93 -5.83 -11.78 4.38
C ALA A 93 -6.55 -12.32 3.14
N SER A 94 -7.13 -13.53 3.22
CA SER A 94 -7.83 -14.17 2.09
C SER A 94 -9.15 -13.49 1.69
N ARG A 95 -9.69 -12.58 2.52
CA ARG A 95 -10.96 -11.89 2.29
C ARG A 95 -10.86 -10.62 1.45
N PHE A 96 -9.67 -10.07 1.20
CA PHE A 96 -9.49 -8.81 0.48
C PHE A 96 -9.74 -8.88 -1.02
#